data_AF-A0A077QNF1-F1
#
_entry.id   AF-A0A077QNF1-F1
#
_cell.length_a   1.000
_cell.length_b   1.000
_cell.length_c   1.000
_cell.angle_alpha   90.00
_cell.angle_beta   90.00
_cell.angle_gamma   90.00
#
_symmetry.space_group_name_H-M   'P 1'
#
loop_
_entity.id
_entity.type
_entity.pdbx_description
1 polymer ?
#
loop_
_entity_poly.entity_id
_entity_poly.type
_entity_poly.pdbx_seq_one_letter_code
_entity_poly.pdbx_strand_id
1 'polypeptide(L)' 'MGLTISDLMRITLTKVAKEKTLPFDMHIPNELTAKTITNSEKGVDVHKTKDADDLFDKLGI' A
#
# COMPACT_ATOMS: atom_id res chain seq x y z
N MET A 1 -2.34 -15.54 -24.56
CA MET A 1 -0.92 -15.15 -24.44
C MET A 1 -0.14 -16.44 -24.23
N GLY A 2 0.58 -16.95 -25.23
CA GLY A 2 1.18 -18.30 -25.24
C GLY A 2 2.40 -18.48 -24.33
N LEU A 3 2.34 -17.96 -23.09
CA LEU A 3 3.39 -18.05 -22.10
C LEU A 3 3.21 -19.30 -21.25
N THR A 4 4.30 -19.97 -20.95
CA THR A 4 4.31 -21.03 -19.93
C THR A 4 4.40 -20.42 -18.53
N ILE A 5 4.09 -21.21 -17.50
CA ILE A 5 4.28 -20.82 -16.10
C ILE A 5 5.74 -20.42 -15.84
N SER A 6 6.68 -21.16 -16.43
CA SER A 6 8.11 -20.90 -16.31
C SER A 6 8.50 -19.55 -16.91
N ASP A 7 7.88 -19.16 -18.04
CA ASP A 7 8.11 -17.86 -18.67
C ASP A 7 7.58 -16.73 -17.80
N LEU A 8 6.36 -16.90 -17.25
CA LEU A 8 5.78 -15.93 -16.33
C LEU A 8 6.65 -15.73 -15.09
N MET A 9 7.14 -16.82 -14.47
CA MET A 9 8.04 -16.75 -13.31
C MET A 9 9.33 -16.02 -13.64
N ARG A 10 9.95 -16.32 -14.79
CA ARG A 10 11.21 -15.69 -15.21
C ARG A 10 11.04 -14.18 -15.44
N ILE A 11 9.97 -13.78 -16.11
CA ILE A 11 9.65 -12.37 -16.37
C ILE A 11 9.42 -11.64 -15.03
N THR A 12 8.60 -12.22 -14.15
CA THR A 12 8.22 -11.65 -12.85
C THR A 12 9.46 -11.44 -11.96
N LEU A 13 10.28 -12.47 -11.78
CA LEU A 13 11.48 -12.40 -10.94
C LEU A 13 12.51 -11.42 -11.51
N THR A 14 12.65 -11.35 -12.84
CA THR A 14 13.55 -10.38 -13.48
C THR A 14 13.10 -8.94 -13.23
N LYS A 15 11.79 -8.68 -13.30
CA LYS A 15 11.21 -7.36 -13.01
C LYS A 15 11.45 -6.95 -11.56
N VAL A 16 11.20 -7.86 -10.60
CA VAL A 16 11.45 -7.61 -9.17
C VAL A 16 12.93 -7.34 -8.90
N ALA A 17 13.83 -8.13 -9.48
CA ALA A 17 15.27 -7.96 -9.27
C ALA A 17 15.78 -6.60 -9.78
N LYS A 18 15.24 -6.12 -10.90
CA LYS A 18 15.59 -4.85 -11.52
C LYS A 18 14.98 -3.64 -10.81
N GLU A 19 13.69 -3.70 -10.51
CA GLU A 19 12.92 -2.55 -10.01
C GLU A 19 12.85 -2.49 -8.48
N LYS A 20 13.32 -3.53 -7.77
CA LYS A 20 13.28 -3.66 -6.31
C LYS A 20 11.89 -3.47 -5.71
N THR A 21 10.86 -3.75 -6.50
CA THR A 21 9.46 -3.65 -6.14
C THR A 21 8.70 -4.86 -6.64
N LEU A 22 7.54 -5.12 -6.06
CA LEU A 22 6.66 -6.17 -6.54
C LEU A 22 6.05 -5.78 -7.90
N PRO A 23 5.84 -6.74 -8.81
CA PRO A 23 5.42 -6.45 -10.18
C PRO A 23 3.90 -6.29 -10.30
N PHE A 24 3.19 -6.25 -9.17
CA PHE A 24 1.77 -6.04 -9.09
C PHE A 24 1.50 -4.82 -8.26
N ASP A 25 0.50 -4.09 -8.71
CA ASP A 25 -0.14 -3.05 -7.94
C ASP A 25 -0.74 -3.65 -6.66
N MET A 26 -0.24 -3.26 -5.48
CA MET A 26 -0.75 -3.70 -4.16
C MET A 26 -2.12 -3.07 -3.85
N HIS A 27 -3.04 -3.14 -4.81
CA HIS A 27 -4.25 -2.33 -4.87
C HIS A 27 -5.43 -2.93 -4.12
N ILE A 28 -5.33 -4.14 -3.58
CA ILE A 28 -6.39 -4.73 -2.76
C ILE A 28 -6.02 -4.51 -1.30
N PRO A 29 -6.64 -3.54 -0.61
CA PRO A 29 -6.42 -3.37 0.81
C PRO A 29 -6.87 -4.65 1.54
N ASN A 30 -6.14 -5.03 2.57
CA ASN A 30 -6.65 -6.05 3.50
C ASN A 30 -7.90 -5.52 4.23
N GLU A 31 -8.62 -6.41 4.90
CA GLU A 31 -9.88 -6.07 5.59
C GLU A 31 -9.73 -4.90 6.56
N LEU A 32 -8.63 -4.85 7.30
CA LEU A 32 -8.35 -3.78 8.25
C LEU A 32 -8.17 -2.44 7.53
N THR A 33 -7.34 -2.40 6.49
CA THR A 33 -7.10 -1.18 5.71
C THR A 33 -8.40 -0.69 5.05
N ALA A 34 -9.19 -1.58 4.45
CA ALA A 34 -10.46 -1.23 3.83
C ALA A 34 -11.47 -0.66 4.86
N LYS A 35 -11.54 -1.27 6.05
CA LYS A 35 -12.39 -0.80 7.15
C LYS A 35 -11.93 0.57 7.66
N THR A 36 -10.63 0.77 7.85
CA THR A 36 -10.09 2.06 8.29
C THR A 36 -10.39 3.17 7.27
N ILE A 37 -10.19 2.92 5.97
CA ILE A 37 -10.56 3.87 4.91
C ILE A 37 -12.05 4.23 5.01
N THR A 38 -12.93 3.23 5.08
CA THR A 38 -14.39 3.44 5.18
C THR A 38 -14.79 4.23 6.42
N ASN A 39 -14.13 3.99 7.56
CA ASN A 39 -14.37 4.73 8.80
C ASN A 39 -13.90 6.17 8.70
N SER A 40 -12.70 6.40 8.16
CA SER A 40 -12.15 7.73 7.95
C SER A 40 -13.01 8.56 6.99
N GLU A 41 -13.53 7.97 5.91
CA GLU A 41 -14.48 8.61 4.99
C GLU A 41 -15.77 9.05 5.69
N LYS A 42 -16.20 8.30 6.72
CA LYS A 42 -17.35 8.63 7.57
C LYS A 42 -17.01 9.62 8.70
N GLY A 43 -15.76 10.07 8.78
CA GLY A 43 -15.26 10.94 9.84
C GLY A 43 -15.06 10.25 11.19
N VAL A 44 -15.06 8.91 11.22
CA VAL A 44 -14.81 8.11 12.43
C VAL A 44 -13.30 7.95 12.60
N ASP A 45 -12.81 8.25 13.80
CA ASP A 45 -11.40 8.12 14.18
C ASP A 45 -10.43 8.93 13.30
N VAL A 46 -10.86 10.13 12.91
CA VAL A 46 -10.04 11.10 12.15
C VAL A 46 -9.56 12.21 13.09
N HIS A 47 -8.24 12.40 13.15
CA HIS A 47 -7.59 13.39 14.00
C HIS A 47 -7.07 14.56 13.16
N LYS A 48 -7.34 15.79 13.60
CA LYS A 48 -6.86 17.00 12.91
C LYS A 48 -5.58 17.52 13.55
N THR A 49 -4.67 18.00 12.72
CA THR A 49 -3.42 18.64 13.14
C THR A 49 -3.29 20.01 12.48
N LYS A 50 -2.55 20.92 13.11
CA LYS A 50 -2.42 22.30 12.64
C LYS A 50 -1.29 22.46 11.62
N ASP A 51 -0.19 21.77 11.86
CA ASP A 51 1.05 21.82 11.07
C ASP A 51 1.81 20.48 11.22
N ALA A 52 2.99 20.41 10.61
CA ALA A 52 3.83 19.22 10.65
C ALA A 52 4.38 18.92 12.05
N ASP A 53 4.74 19.95 12.81
CA ASP A 53 5.28 19.79 14.17
C ASP A 53 4.21 19.21 15.11
N ASP A 54 2.98 19.75 15.09
CA ASP A 54 1.83 19.22 15.84
C ASP A 54 1.44 17.78 15.40
N LEU A 55 1.70 17.41 14.14
CA LEU A 55 1.48 16.05 13.66
C LEU A 55 2.50 15.07 14.25
N PHE A 56 3.79 15.41 14.19
CA PHE A 56 4.85 14.56 14.72
C PHE A 56 4.73 14.40 16.24
N ASP A 57 4.43 15.47 16.97
CA ASP A 57 4.14 15.42 18.41
C ASP A 57 2.98 14.48 18.75
N LYS A 58 1.89 14.52 17.98
CA LYS A 58 0.72 13.63 18.18
C LYS A 58 0.99 12.17 17.80
N LEU A 59 1.90 11.94 16.85
CA LEU A 59 2.33 10.60 16.43
C LEU A 59 3.44 10.03 17.32
N GLY A 60 4.08 10.86 18.15
CA GLY A 60 5.17 10.47 19.03
C GLY A 60 6.45 10.07 18.29
N ILE A 61 6.70 10.67 17.12
CA ILE A 61 7.88 10.43 16.27
C ILE A 61 8.62 11.72 15.96
#